data_AF-A0AA95RNL0-F1
#
_entry.id   AF-A0AA95RNL0-F1
#
_cell.length_a   1.000
_cell.length_b   1.000
_cell.length_c   1.000
_cell.angle_alpha   90.00
_cell.angle_beta   90.00
_cell.angle_gamma   90.00
#
_symmetry.space_group_name_H-M   'P 1'
#
loop_
_entity.id
_entity.type
_entity.pdbx_description
1 polymer ?
#
loop_
_entity_poly.entity_id
_entity_poly.type
_entity_poly.pdbx_seq_one_letter_code
_entity_poly.pdbx_strand_id
1 'polypeptide(L)'
;MKKWSLVLMMMMGLLILAACGPKKFEPLAINEKVDICAICNMQIKDDAFATQLTTKDGKNYKFDDIGCMNEWKNKNGTKNIGMDYVRDYNDKEWVEFSKASFVYDETLRTPMAYGVISFKDTASAEAFVKEQGVGSVLSANDLSKHEWKQNTDMMQMDM
;
A
#
# COMPACT_ATOMS: atom_id res chain seq x y z
N MET A 1 -12.59 54.60 -11.69
CA MET A 1 -12.27 53.87 -10.44
C MET A 1 -13.21 52.69 -10.16
N LYS A 2 -14.54 52.87 -10.12
CA LYS A 2 -15.51 51.77 -9.84
C LYS A 2 -15.47 50.59 -10.82
N LYS A 3 -15.19 50.83 -12.12
CA LYS A 3 -15.10 49.77 -13.15
C LYS A 3 -13.86 48.88 -13.00
N TRP A 4 -12.75 49.42 -12.47
CA TRP A 4 -11.55 48.63 -12.19
C TRP A 4 -11.69 47.78 -10.92
N SER A 5 -12.39 48.28 -9.89
CA SER A 5 -12.74 47.48 -8.70
C SER A 5 -13.61 46.27 -9.03
N LEU A 6 -14.53 46.39 -9.99
CA LEU A 6 -15.37 45.28 -10.46
C LEU A 6 -14.57 44.21 -11.22
N VAL A 7 -13.61 44.63 -12.05
CA VAL A 7 -12.72 43.70 -12.79
C VAL A 7 -11.78 42.98 -11.83
N LEU A 8 -11.22 43.68 -10.84
CA LEU A 8 -10.35 43.07 -9.83
C LEU A 8 -11.10 42.05 -8.96
N MET A 9 -12.36 42.34 -8.60
CA MET A 9 -13.20 41.44 -7.81
C MET A 9 -13.66 40.21 -8.60
N MET A 10 -13.90 40.35 -9.90
CA MET A 10 -14.22 39.23 -10.80
C MET A 10 -13.01 38.32 -11.04
N MET A 11 -11.81 38.89 -11.17
CA MET A 11 -10.54 38.17 -11.35
C MET A 11 -10.11 37.44 -10.06
N MET A 12 -10.40 38.00 -8.88
CA MET A 12 -10.23 37.33 -7.58
C MET A 12 -11.19 36.14 -7.42
N GLY A 13 -12.41 36.22 -7.97
CA GLY A 13 -13.39 35.11 -7.94
C GLY A 13 -12.99 33.91 -8.79
N LEU A 14 -12.32 34.13 -9.93
CA LEU A 14 -11.83 33.06 -10.81
C LEU A 14 -10.62 32.30 -10.21
N LEU A 15 -9.81 32.93 -9.36
CA LEU A 15 -8.68 32.28 -8.68
C LEU A 15 -9.11 31.26 -7.60
N ILE A 16 -10.30 31.44 -7.00
CA ILE A 16 -10.79 30.56 -5.92
C ILE A 16 -11.28 29.22 -6.48
N LEU A 17 -11.71 29.17 -7.75
CA LEU A 17 -12.20 27.95 -8.41
C LEU A 17 -11.08 27.02 -8.89
N ALA A 18 -9.84 27.52 -9.03
CA ALA A 18 -8.69 26.71 -9.46
C ALA A 18 -7.98 25.99 -8.29
N ALA A 19 -8.33 26.29 -7.03
CA ALA A 19 -7.68 25.70 -5.86
C ALA A 19 -8.13 24.26 -5.57
N CYS A 20 -9.18 23.77 -6.22
CA CYS A 20 -9.65 22.39 -6.08
C CYS A 20 -9.02 21.50 -7.18
N GLY A 21 -7.71 21.26 -7.05
CA GLY A 21 -7.03 20.24 -7.85
C GLY A 21 -7.54 18.83 -7.51
N PRO A 22 -7.30 17.82 -8.37
CA PRO A 22 -7.66 16.44 -8.07
C PRO A 22 -7.00 16.01 -6.75
N LYS A 23 -7.77 15.38 -5.85
CA LYS A 23 -7.23 14.79 -4.62
C LYS A 23 -6.16 13.76 -5.00
N LYS A 24 -4.90 14.06 -4.69
CA LYS A 24 -3.80 13.09 -4.74
C LYS A 24 -3.74 12.37 -3.41
N PHE A 25 -3.77 11.04 -3.45
CA PHE A 25 -3.64 10.20 -2.28
C PHE A 25 -2.21 9.65 -2.25
N GLU A 26 -1.25 10.47 -1.81
CA GLU A 26 0.16 10.08 -1.73
C GLU A 26 0.42 9.19 -0.49
N PRO A 27 1.40 8.27 -0.56
CA PRO A 27 1.77 7.47 0.59
C PRO A 27 2.40 8.33 1.70
N LEU A 28 2.21 7.94 2.95
CA LEU A 28 2.76 8.62 4.12
C LEU A 28 3.95 7.82 4.65
N ALA A 29 4.95 8.52 5.19
CA ALA A 29 6.07 7.86 5.87
C ALA A 29 5.56 7.05 7.07
N ILE A 30 6.23 5.92 7.35
CA ILE A 30 6.02 5.14 8.56
C ILE A 30 6.69 5.84 9.74
N ASN A 31 5.99 5.91 10.86
CA ASN A 31 6.48 6.36 12.15
C ASN A 31 6.36 5.20 13.13
N GLU A 32 7.45 4.43 13.26
CA GLU A 32 7.52 3.22 14.08
C GLU A 32 7.13 3.42 15.55
N LYS A 33 7.16 4.67 16.06
CA LYS A 33 6.79 4.97 17.45
C LYS A 33 5.29 4.98 17.70
N VAL A 34 4.47 5.17 16.67
CA VAL A 34 3.03 5.43 16.81
C VAL A 34 2.17 4.67 15.81
N ASP A 35 2.73 4.24 14.69
CA ASP A 35 1.97 3.52 13.68
C ASP A 35 1.73 2.07 14.12
N ILE A 36 0.46 1.72 14.20
CA ILE A 36 -0.03 0.41 14.61
C ILE A 36 -0.86 -0.17 13.46
N CYS A 37 -0.59 -1.43 13.11
CA CYS A 37 -1.32 -2.14 12.07
C CYS A 37 -2.80 -2.24 12.44
N ALA A 38 -3.66 -1.79 11.52
CA ALA A 38 -5.11 -1.74 11.76
C ALA A 38 -5.80 -3.13 11.86
N ILE A 39 -5.06 -4.23 11.65
CA ILE A 39 -5.57 -5.60 11.72
C ILE A 39 -4.93 -6.38 12.87
N CYS A 40 -3.61 -6.53 12.89
CA CYS A 40 -2.93 -7.32 13.91
C CYS A 40 -2.60 -6.55 15.20
N ASN A 41 -2.77 -5.23 15.22
CA ASN A 41 -2.42 -4.34 16.34
C ASN A 41 -0.93 -4.35 16.73
N MET A 42 -0.05 -4.84 15.87
CA MET A 42 1.40 -4.75 16.06
C MET A 42 1.94 -3.40 15.59
N GLN A 43 3.08 -2.97 16.16
CA GLN A 43 3.83 -1.80 15.68
C GLN A 43 4.34 -2.07 14.26
N ILE A 44 4.24 -1.06 13.39
CA ILE A 44 4.66 -1.16 11.99
C ILE A 44 6.11 -0.71 11.88
N LYS A 45 6.96 -1.56 11.29
CA LYS A 45 8.35 -1.19 10.96
C LYS A 45 8.41 -0.42 9.62
N ASP A 46 9.38 0.48 9.48
CA ASP A 46 9.65 1.15 8.20
C ASP A 46 10.53 0.27 7.30
N ASP A 47 9.94 -0.83 6.84
CA ASP A 47 10.60 -1.84 6.02
C ASP A 47 9.84 -2.17 4.72
N ALA A 48 10.27 -3.23 4.05
CA ALA A 48 9.75 -3.70 2.77
C ALA A 48 8.34 -4.32 2.86
N PHE A 49 7.83 -4.62 4.06
CA PHE A 49 6.54 -5.28 4.25
C PHE A 49 5.42 -4.29 4.58
N ALA A 50 5.78 -3.07 5.00
CA ALA A 50 4.81 -2.03 5.28
C ALA A 50 3.94 -1.73 4.05
N THR A 51 2.62 -1.71 4.25
CA THR A 51 1.66 -1.33 3.21
C THR A 51 0.73 -0.23 3.73
N GLN A 52 0.15 0.54 2.81
CA GLN A 52 -0.74 1.64 3.13
C GLN A 52 -1.97 1.65 2.23
N LEU A 53 -3.10 2.09 2.79
CA LEU A 53 -4.32 2.37 2.07
C LEU A 53 -4.89 3.71 2.53
N THR A 54 -5.30 4.54 1.58
CA THR A 54 -5.98 5.81 1.83
C THR A 54 -7.38 5.78 1.23
N THR A 55 -8.39 6.12 2.02
CA THR A 55 -9.79 6.16 1.56
C THR A 55 -10.13 7.48 0.87
N LYS A 56 -11.23 7.52 0.10
CA LYS A 56 -11.65 8.72 -0.65
C LYS A 56 -11.98 9.93 0.24
N ASP A 57 -12.38 9.67 1.49
CA ASP A 57 -12.58 10.64 2.55
C ASP A 57 -11.29 11.09 3.25
N GLY A 58 -10.14 10.46 2.93
CA GLY A 58 -8.81 10.88 3.38
C GLY A 58 -8.29 10.17 4.63
N LYS A 59 -8.95 9.10 5.08
CA LYS A 59 -8.47 8.29 6.20
C LYS A 59 -7.35 7.36 5.72
N ASN A 60 -6.26 7.34 6.46
CA ASN A 60 -5.09 6.51 6.17
C ASN A 60 -5.08 5.29 7.09
N TYR A 61 -4.78 4.13 6.52
CA TYR A 61 -4.54 2.88 7.20
C TYR A 61 -3.18 2.35 6.78
N LYS A 62 -2.40 1.87 7.75
CA LYS A 62 -1.11 1.26 7.52
C LYS A 62 -1.14 -0.17 8.07
N PHE A 63 -0.38 -1.05 7.46
CA PHE A 63 -0.33 -2.45 7.83
C PHE A 63 1.11 -2.95 7.82
N ASP A 64 1.40 -3.86 8.74
CA ASP A 64 2.72 -4.49 8.91
C ASP A 64 2.99 -5.58 7.85
N ASP A 65 1.93 -6.09 7.21
CA ASP A 65 2.00 -7.11 6.17
C ASP A 65 0.89 -6.88 5.14
N ILE A 66 1.13 -7.22 3.88
CA ILE A 66 0.17 -7.11 2.79
C ILE A 66 -1.08 -7.97 3.00
N GLY A 67 -0.96 -9.10 3.70
CA GLY A 67 -2.10 -9.93 4.08
C GLY A 67 -3.03 -9.24 5.08
N CYS A 68 -2.50 -8.44 6.00
CA CYS A 68 -3.32 -7.57 6.84
C CYS A 68 -4.06 -6.52 6.00
N MET A 69 -3.41 -5.89 5.03
CA MET A 69 -4.11 -4.97 4.12
C MET A 69 -5.25 -5.68 3.37
N ASN A 70 -5.02 -6.91 2.89
CA ASN A 70 -6.06 -7.70 2.23
C ASN A 70 -7.23 -8.05 3.17
N GLU A 71 -6.94 -8.45 4.41
CA GLU A 71 -7.99 -8.72 5.41
C GLU A 71 -8.83 -7.47 5.68
N TRP A 72 -8.19 -6.29 5.76
CA TRP A 72 -8.90 -5.03 5.87
C TRP A 72 -9.84 -4.78 4.67
N LYS A 73 -9.37 -5.04 3.44
CA LYS A 73 -10.18 -4.92 2.21
C LYS A 73 -11.38 -5.87 2.24
N ASN A 74 -11.21 -7.10 2.74
CA ASN A 74 -12.30 -8.06 2.87
C ASN A 74 -13.35 -7.63 3.89
N LYS A 75 -12.92 -7.06 5.02
CA LYS A 75 -13.83 -6.58 6.09
C LYS A 75 -14.59 -5.30 5.73
N ASN A 76 -13.95 -4.37 5.02
CA ASN A 76 -14.48 -3.02 4.77
C ASN A 76 -14.96 -2.79 3.33
N GLY A 77 -14.61 -3.70 2.42
CA GLY A 77 -14.82 -3.54 0.99
C GLY A 77 -13.83 -2.56 0.33
N THR A 78 -13.79 -2.58 -0.99
CA THR A 78 -12.82 -1.80 -1.78
C THR A 78 -13.39 -0.51 -2.37
N LYS A 79 -14.72 -0.31 -2.33
CA LYS A 79 -15.41 0.81 -3.01
C LYS A 79 -14.97 2.20 -2.54
N ASN A 80 -14.58 2.34 -1.27
CA ASN A 80 -14.16 3.61 -0.68
C ASN A 80 -12.64 3.83 -0.70
N ILE A 81 -11.88 2.93 -1.32
CA ILE A 81 -10.42 3.10 -1.45
C ILE A 81 -10.14 4.18 -2.49
N GLY A 82 -9.31 5.16 -2.10
CA GLY A 82 -8.77 6.19 -2.98
C GLY A 82 -7.48 5.73 -3.65
N MET A 83 -6.56 5.17 -2.86
CA MET A 83 -5.30 4.58 -3.33
C MET A 83 -4.76 3.59 -2.31
N ASP A 84 -3.98 2.62 -2.77
CA ASP A 84 -3.24 1.66 -1.97
C ASP A 84 -1.81 1.49 -2.49
N TYR A 85 -0.89 1.31 -1.54
CA TYR A 85 0.54 1.26 -1.78
C TYR A 85 1.17 0.07 -1.06
N VAL A 86 2.19 -0.48 -1.70
CA VAL A 86 3.10 -1.48 -1.14
C VAL A 86 4.52 -0.93 -1.23
N ARG A 87 5.44 -1.50 -0.46
CA ARG A 87 6.86 -1.18 -0.54
C ARG A 87 7.54 -2.11 -1.53
N ASP A 88 8.47 -1.60 -2.32
CA ASP A 88 9.42 -2.44 -3.05
C ASP A 88 10.33 -3.17 -2.07
N TYR A 89 10.56 -4.45 -2.31
CA TYR A 89 11.36 -5.27 -1.40
C TYR A 89 12.83 -4.84 -1.33
N ASN A 90 13.39 -4.31 -2.41
CA ASN A 90 14.82 -4.05 -2.52
C ASN A 90 15.20 -2.68 -1.95
N ASP A 91 14.43 -1.64 -2.30
CA ASP A 91 14.76 -0.25 -1.95
C ASP A 91 13.73 0.45 -1.06
N LYS A 92 12.62 -0.24 -0.73
CA LYS A 92 11.51 0.29 0.07
C LYS A 92 10.83 1.49 -0.59
N GLU A 93 10.92 1.71 -1.89
CA GLU A 93 10.11 2.75 -2.54
C GLU A 93 8.62 2.41 -2.44
N TRP A 94 7.77 3.43 -2.35
CA TRP A 94 6.32 3.23 -2.39
C TRP A 94 5.86 2.99 -3.82
N VAL A 95 5.18 1.88 -4.05
CA VAL A 95 4.65 1.46 -5.34
C VAL A 95 3.13 1.37 -5.23
N GLU A 96 2.41 1.93 -6.20
CA GLU A 96 0.96 1.73 -6.28
C GLU A 96 0.66 0.23 -6.40
N PHE A 97 -0.22 -0.30 -5.55
CA PHE A 97 -0.52 -1.74 -5.48
C PHE A 97 -0.88 -2.32 -6.85
N SER A 98 -1.63 -1.56 -7.66
CA SER A 98 -2.06 -1.99 -9.01
C SER A 98 -0.94 -2.10 -10.04
N LYS A 99 0.22 -1.47 -9.78
CA LYS A 99 1.40 -1.46 -10.66
C LYS A 99 2.52 -2.37 -10.17
N ALA A 100 2.43 -2.85 -8.94
CA ALA A 100 3.41 -3.74 -8.34
C ALA A 100 3.31 -5.17 -8.91
N SER A 101 4.43 -5.87 -8.84
CA SER A 101 4.54 -7.31 -9.05
C SER A 101 4.78 -7.99 -7.70
N PHE A 102 4.31 -9.21 -7.54
CA PHE A 102 4.36 -9.92 -6.26
C PHE A 102 5.02 -11.26 -6.43
N VAL A 103 5.69 -11.75 -5.39
CA VAL A 103 6.13 -13.14 -5.29
C VAL A 103 5.38 -13.78 -4.14
N TYR A 104 4.81 -14.95 -4.38
CA TYR A 104 4.18 -15.77 -3.35
C TYR A 104 4.86 -17.12 -3.24
N ASP A 105 5.15 -17.52 -2.00
CA ASP A 105 5.44 -18.90 -1.59
C ASP A 105 5.03 -19.05 -0.13
N GLU A 106 4.45 -20.19 0.26
CA GLU A 106 4.06 -20.42 1.65
C GLU A 106 5.24 -20.48 2.62
N THR A 107 6.46 -20.69 2.10
CA THR A 107 7.69 -20.77 2.89
C THR A 107 8.42 -19.43 3.03
N LEU A 108 8.00 -18.40 2.30
CA LEU A 108 8.60 -17.07 2.40
C LEU A 108 8.24 -16.42 3.75
N ARG A 109 9.26 -15.99 4.49
CA ARG A 109 9.09 -15.31 5.77
C ARG A 109 8.60 -13.88 5.55
N THR A 110 7.39 -13.59 6.02
CA THR A 110 6.82 -12.24 6.12
C THR A 110 6.32 -12.00 7.55
N PRO A 111 6.15 -10.75 8.01
CA PRO A 111 5.82 -10.45 9.41
C PRO A 111 4.60 -11.19 9.95
N MET A 112 3.58 -11.40 9.10
CA MET A 112 2.35 -12.11 9.47
C MET A 112 2.19 -13.45 8.75
N ALA A 113 3.30 -14.00 8.21
CA ALA A 113 3.38 -15.32 7.57
C ALA A 113 2.40 -15.55 6.41
N TYR A 114 2.07 -14.51 5.64
CA TYR A 114 1.27 -14.64 4.43
C TYR A 114 2.09 -15.02 3.19
N GLY A 115 3.42 -14.96 3.26
CA GLY A 115 4.30 -15.45 2.19
C GLY A 115 4.30 -14.61 0.92
N VAL A 116 3.81 -13.36 0.98
CA VAL A 116 3.74 -12.44 -0.17
C VAL A 116 4.75 -11.32 -0.03
N ILE A 117 5.59 -11.14 -1.04
CA ILE A 117 6.60 -10.08 -1.15
C ILE A 117 6.28 -9.20 -2.37
N SER A 118 6.48 -7.89 -2.25
CA SER A 118 6.12 -6.91 -3.28
C SER A 118 7.35 -6.31 -3.97
N PHE A 119 7.25 -6.06 -5.27
CA PHE A 119 8.31 -5.51 -6.11
C PHE A 119 7.75 -4.43 -7.02
N LYS A 120 8.57 -3.42 -7.32
CA LYS A 120 8.22 -2.32 -8.22
C LYS A 120 8.04 -2.74 -9.67
N ASP A 121 8.65 -3.86 -10.06
CA ASP A 121 8.53 -4.42 -11.41
C ASP A 121 8.70 -5.95 -11.42
N THR A 122 8.26 -6.54 -12.54
CA THR A 122 8.32 -8.00 -12.76
C THR A 122 9.74 -8.54 -12.82
N ALA A 123 10.69 -7.77 -13.37
CA ALA A 123 12.07 -8.23 -13.52
C ALA A 123 12.74 -8.45 -12.15
N SER A 124 12.45 -7.56 -11.19
CA SER A 124 12.91 -7.67 -9.80
C SER A 124 12.29 -8.87 -9.09
N ALA A 125 10.99 -9.12 -9.31
CA ALA A 125 10.30 -10.30 -8.77
C ALA A 125 10.87 -11.62 -9.33
N GLU A 126 11.10 -11.69 -10.64
CA GLU A 126 11.72 -12.86 -11.31
C GLU A 126 13.15 -13.10 -10.83
N ALA A 127 13.93 -12.02 -10.64
CA ALA A 127 15.28 -12.12 -10.08
C ALA A 127 15.27 -12.70 -8.66
N PHE A 128 14.32 -12.25 -7.82
CA PHE A 128 14.15 -12.77 -6.47
C PHE A 128 13.80 -14.27 -6.48
N VAL A 129 12.84 -14.69 -7.31
CA VAL A 129 12.47 -16.12 -7.43
C VAL A 129 13.67 -16.96 -7.86
N LYS A 130 14.47 -16.46 -8.81
CA LYS A 130 15.69 -17.13 -9.26
C LYS A 130 16.75 -17.25 -8.17
N GLU A 131 16.88 -16.23 -7.32
CA GLU A 131 17.83 -16.22 -6.20
C GLU A 131 17.40 -17.14 -5.06
N GLN A 132 16.13 -17.08 -4.67
CA GLN A 132 15.59 -17.89 -3.57
C GLN A 132 15.34 -19.35 -3.97
N GLY A 133 15.14 -19.62 -5.26
CA GLY A 133 14.80 -20.94 -5.78
C GLY A 133 13.37 -21.40 -5.47
N VAL A 134 12.54 -20.50 -4.93
CA VAL A 134 11.14 -20.74 -4.55
C VAL A 134 10.27 -19.54 -4.93
N GLY A 135 8.95 -19.75 -4.91
CA GLY A 135 7.95 -18.73 -5.19
C GLY A 135 7.52 -18.58 -6.63
N SER A 136 6.35 -17.98 -6.80
CA SER A 136 5.72 -17.69 -8.08
C SER A 136 5.43 -16.20 -8.22
N VAL A 137 5.74 -15.64 -9.38
CA VAL A 137 5.45 -14.23 -9.69
C VAL A 137 3.96 -14.08 -10.01
N LEU A 138 3.31 -13.08 -9.39
CA LEU A 138 1.91 -12.74 -9.56
C LEU A 138 1.77 -11.26 -9.93
N SER A 139 0.84 -10.96 -10.84
CA SER A 139 0.36 -9.59 -11.03
C SER A 139 -0.60 -9.17 -9.89
N ALA A 140 -0.87 -7.87 -9.75
CA ALA A 140 -1.91 -7.40 -8.83
C ALA A 140 -3.29 -8.05 -9.07
N ASN A 141 -3.62 -8.34 -10.33
CA ASN A 141 -4.86 -9.01 -10.70
C ASN A 141 -4.88 -10.48 -10.26
N ASP A 142 -3.76 -11.18 -10.40
CA ASP A 142 -3.66 -12.58 -9.98
C ASP A 142 -3.63 -12.69 -8.45
N LEU A 143 -2.93 -11.75 -7.78
CA LEU A 143 -2.93 -11.64 -6.33
C LEU A 143 -4.34 -11.38 -5.77
N SER A 144 -5.21 -10.65 -6.47
CA SER A 144 -6.60 -10.43 -6.02
C SER A 144 -7.45 -11.72 -5.95
N LYS A 145 -7.01 -12.78 -6.63
CA LYS A 145 -7.67 -14.10 -6.67
C LYS A 145 -6.92 -15.15 -5.84
N HIS A 146 -5.80 -14.76 -5.25
CA HIS A 146 -4.94 -15.62 -4.44
C HIS A 146 -5.64 -16.04 -3.14
N GLU A 147 -5.36 -17.26 -2.67
CA GLU A 147 -5.84 -17.74 -1.38
C GLU A 147 -4.96 -17.22 -0.24
N TRP A 148 -5.50 -16.32 0.56
CA TRP A 148 -4.79 -15.73 1.69
C TRP A 148 -4.85 -16.64 2.91
N LYS A 149 -3.81 -17.46 3.11
CA LYS A 149 -3.63 -18.32 4.28
C LYS A 149 -2.34 -17.97 4.98
N GLN A 150 -2.40 -17.81 6.30
CA GLN A 150 -1.20 -17.65 7.11
C GLN A 150 -0.55 -19.02 7.32
N ASN A 151 0.77 -19.10 7.18
CA ASN A 151 1.52 -20.27 7.58
C ASN A 151 1.74 -20.25 9.10
N THR A 152 0.83 -20.88 9.85
CA THR A 152 0.86 -20.90 11.32
C THR A 152 2.04 -21.67 11.92
N ASP A 153 2.64 -22.56 11.12
CA ASP A 153 3.77 -23.37 11.56
C ASP A 153 5.06 -22.54 11.56
N MET A 154 5.16 -21.53 10.68
CA MET A 154 6.27 -20.56 10.65
C MET A 154 6.25 -19.57 11.81
N MET A 155 5.07 -19.26 12.36
CA MET A 155 4.96 -18.35 13.51
C MET A 155 5.52 -18.94 14.82
N GLN A 156 5.74 -20.25 14.87
CA GLN A 156 6.21 -20.96 16.07
C GLN A 156 7.73 -21.17 16.12
N MET A 157 8.46 -20.86 15.04
CA MET A 157 9.89 -21.18 14.93
C MET A 157 10.83 -20.21 15.67
N ASP A 158 10.31 -19.09 16.18
CA ASP A 158 11.08 -18.05 16.86
C ASP A 158 10.78 -17.95 18.38
N MET A 159 10.20 -19.02 18.98
CA MET A 159 10.02 -19.16 20.44
C MET A 159 11.04 -20.11 21.07
#